data_AF-A0A2D8F7T4-F1
#
_entry.id   AF-A0A2D8F7T4-F1
#
_cell.length_a   1.000
_cell.length_b   1.000
_cell.length_c   1.000
_cell.angle_alpha   90.00
_cell.angle_beta   90.00
_cell.angle_gamma   90.00
#
_symmetry.space_group_name_H-M   'P 1'
#
loop_
_entity.id
_entity.type
_entity.pdbx_description
1 polymer ?
#
loop_
_entity_poly.entity_id
_entity_poly.type
_entity_poly.pdbx_seq_one_letter_code
_entity_poly.pdbx_strand_id
1 'polypeptide(L)'
;MSFLSEKNDQSEQLNRDALSDIRPYRFHRLRRLEGCTVLKPLYWRAYFFLQNRKSKRFQRSLGDDVTGLIVDAKNGRFAVDPADLEVGAKLRLHGAYGLDEVERIAALINETSSVLVVGSHIGSLVIPIAKICSKVVAVEANPHNYRLLETNIKLNDATNVEPHHVAASGKEEMIRFQMNTVNSGGSKRVPVHNRYI
;
A
#
# COMPACT_ATOMS: atom_id res chain seq x y z
N MET A 1 -14.56 40.36 -10.72
CA MET A 1 -14.90 39.29 -9.75
C MET A 1 -15.56 38.07 -10.41
N SER A 2 -15.38 37.82 -11.72
CA SER A 2 -15.97 36.65 -12.41
C SER A 2 -14.94 35.61 -12.88
N PHE A 3 -13.68 35.99 -13.08
CA PHE A 3 -12.64 35.11 -13.65
C PHE A 3 -12.01 34.08 -12.67
N LEU A 4 -12.21 34.25 -11.35
CA LEU A 4 -11.69 33.32 -10.33
C LEU A 4 -12.69 32.20 -9.99
N SER A 5 -13.99 32.41 -10.25
CA SER A 5 -15.04 31.42 -9.98
C SER A 5 -15.06 30.31 -11.05
N GLU A 6 -14.87 30.68 -12.32
CA GLU A 6 -14.93 29.73 -13.45
C GLU A 6 -13.78 28.71 -13.44
N LYS A 7 -12.57 29.10 -12.99
CA LYS A 7 -11.43 28.16 -12.89
C LYS A 7 -11.64 27.11 -11.81
N ASN A 8 -12.35 27.45 -10.74
CA ASN A 8 -12.60 26.54 -9.64
C ASN A 8 -13.67 25.50 -10.04
N ASP A 9 -14.73 25.94 -10.70
CA ASP A 9 -15.78 25.07 -11.26
C ASP A 9 -15.24 24.11 -12.32
N GLN A 10 -14.38 24.56 -13.23
CA GLN A 10 -13.79 23.66 -14.24
C GLN A 10 -12.87 22.61 -13.63
N SER A 11 -12.13 22.96 -12.57
CA SER A 11 -11.27 22.01 -11.85
C SER A 11 -12.05 20.98 -11.04
N GLU A 12 -13.21 21.37 -10.48
CA GLU A 12 -14.13 20.46 -9.79
C GLU A 12 -14.88 19.54 -10.77
N GLN A 13 -15.28 20.06 -11.93
CA GLN A 13 -15.93 19.29 -12.98
C GLN A 13 -14.96 18.22 -13.55
N LEU A 14 -13.72 18.59 -13.85
CA LEU A 14 -12.65 17.68 -14.28
C LEU A 14 -12.35 16.59 -13.24
N ASN A 15 -12.42 16.92 -11.94
CA ASN A 15 -12.23 15.95 -10.86
C ASN A 15 -13.44 15.00 -10.71
N ARG A 16 -14.68 15.49 -10.89
CA ARG A 16 -15.88 14.63 -10.89
C ARG A 16 -15.90 13.70 -12.10
N ASP A 17 -15.48 14.17 -13.26
CA ASP A 17 -15.39 13.37 -14.47
C ASP A 17 -14.28 12.30 -14.33
N ALA A 18 -13.12 12.67 -13.75
CA ALA A 18 -12.06 11.72 -13.41
C ALA A 18 -12.46 10.67 -12.36
N LEU A 19 -13.35 11.02 -11.43
CA LEU A 19 -13.91 10.10 -10.42
C LEU A 19 -15.04 9.22 -10.98
N SER A 20 -15.79 9.68 -11.99
CA SER A 20 -16.85 8.91 -12.64
C SER A 20 -16.31 7.83 -13.59
N ASP A 21 -15.07 8.01 -14.09
CA ASP A 21 -14.32 7.01 -14.84
C ASP A 21 -13.55 6.00 -13.96
N ILE A 22 -13.57 6.18 -12.63
CA ILE A 22 -13.15 5.13 -11.69
C ILE A 22 -14.29 4.12 -11.57
N ARG A 23 -14.50 3.35 -12.65
CA ARG A 23 -15.12 2.04 -12.48
C ARG A 23 -14.17 1.24 -11.58
N PRO A 24 -14.61 0.72 -10.42
CA PRO A 24 -13.82 -0.28 -9.73
C PRO A 24 -13.47 -1.35 -10.76
N TYR A 25 -12.21 -1.78 -10.81
CA TYR A 25 -11.77 -2.89 -11.65
C TYR A 25 -12.73 -4.06 -11.40
N ARG A 26 -13.76 -4.14 -12.25
CA ARG A 26 -14.90 -4.99 -12.03
C ARG A 26 -14.39 -6.38 -12.29
N PHE A 27 -14.35 -7.19 -11.24
CA PHE A 27 -14.14 -8.65 -11.21
C PHE A 27 -15.11 -9.45 -12.12
N HIS A 28 -15.76 -8.82 -13.10
CA HIS A 28 -16.75 -9.43 -13.98
C HIS A 28 -16.14 -10.00 -15.27
N ARG A 29 -14.88 -9.71 -15.61
CA ARG A 29 -14.22 -10.35 -16.78
C ARG A 29 -13.59 -11.72 -16.45
N LEU A 30 -14.12 -12.44 -15.47
CA LEU A 30 -13.70 -13.81 -15.12
C LEU A 30 -14.86 -14.82 -15.07
N ARG A 31 -16.12 -14.37 -15.20
CA ARG A 31 -17.29 -15.27 -15.30
C ARG A 31 -17.42 -16.00 -16.65
N ARG A 32 -16.48 -15.82 -17.58
CA ARG A 32 -16.50 -16.46 -18.91
C ARG A 32 -15.46 -17.56 -19.11
N LEU A 33 -14.75 -17.95 -18.05
CA LEU A 33 -13.78 -19.06 -18.04
C LEU A 33 -14.20 -20.16 -17.05
N GLU A 34 -15.50 -20.41 -16.91
CA GLU A 34 -16.01 -21.47 -16.02
C GLU A 34 -15.87 -22.89 -16.60
N GLY A 35 -15.28 -23.05 -17.79
CA GLY A 35 -15.16 -24.35 -18.46
C GLY A 35 -13.75 -24.93 -18.64
N CYS A 36 -12.67 -24.23 -18.27
CA CYS A 36 -11.31 -24.70 -18.58
C CYS A 36 -10.33 -24.53 -17.41
N THR A 37 -10.13 -25.62 -16.67
CA THR A 37 -9.28 -25.71 -15.47
C THR A 37 -7.80 -25.50 -15.75
N VAL A 38 -7.34 -25.73 -16.98
CA VAL A 38 -5.92 -25.61 -17.39
C VAL A 38 -5.54 -24.19 -17.85
N LEU A 39 -6.49 -23.44 -18.42
CA LEU A 39 -6.22 -22.08 -18.93
C LEU A 39 -6.08 -21.04 -17.82
N LYS A 40 -6.78 -21.21 -16.69
CA LYS A 40 -6.71 -20.28 -15.56
C LYS A 40 -5.29 -20.18 -14.95
N PRO A 41 -4.59 -21.29 -14.62
CA PRO A 41 -3.21 -21.22 -14.13
C PRO A 41 -2.23 -20.57 -15.11
N LEU A 42 -2.34 -20.89 -16.41
CA LEU A 42 -1.49 -20.30 -17.46
C LEU A 42 -1.72 -18.79 -17.57
N TYR A 43 -2.98 -18.35 -17.56
CA TYR A 43 -3.33 -16.93 -17.54
C TYR A 43 -2.70 -16.21 -16.35
N TRP A 44 -2.86 -16.74 -15.14
CA TRP A 44 -2.29 -16.12 -13.94
C TRP A 44 -0.76 -16.09 -13.97
N ARG A 45 -0.11 -17.15 -14.45
CA ARG A 45 1.36 -17.17 -14.64
C ARG A 45 1.81 -16.09 -15.62
N ALA A 46 1.13 -15.95 -16.75
CA ALA A 46 1.43 -14.90 -17.72
C ALA A 46 1.18 -13.49 -17.13
N TYR A 47 0.06 -13.30 -16.43
CA TYR A 47 -0.28 -12.05 -15.77
C TYR A 47 0.77 -11.65 -14.73
N PHE A 48 1.11 -12.54 -13.80
CA PHE A 48 2.12 -12.26 -12.77
C PHE A 48 3.50 -12.01 -13.37
N PHE A 49 3.86 -12.73 -14.44
CA PHE A 49 5.10 -12.48 -15.18
C PHE A 49 5.14 -11.08 -15.78
N LEU A 50 4.05 -10.63 -16.39
CA LEU A 50 3.93 -9.28 -16.95
C LEU A 50 4.02 -8.20 -15.85
N GLN A 51 3.36 -8.39 -14.71
CA GLN A 51 3.45 -7.44 -13.59
C GLN A 51 4.88 -7.34 -13.04
N ASN A 52 5.56 -8.48 -12.86
CA ASN A 52 6.94 -8.50 -12.42
C ASN A 52 7.88 -7.80 -13.42
N ARG A 53 7.66 -8.00 -14.73
CA ARG A 53 8.40 -7.28 -15.77
C ARG A 53 8.14 -5.78 -15.73
N LYS A 54 6.88 -5.36 -15.54
CA LYS A 54 6.51 -3.94 -15.42
C LYS A 54 7.20 -3.29 -14.22
N SER A 55 7.10 -3.92 -13.05
CA SER A 55 7.73 -3.48 -11.80
C SER A 55 9.25 -3.30 -11.98
N LYS A 56 9.95 -4.34 -12.46
CA LYS A 56 11.40 -4.28 -12.70
C LYS A 56 11.81 -3.26 -13.76
N ARG A 57 11.03 -3.14 -14.84
CA ARG A 57 11.33 -2.17 -15.91
C ARG A 57 11.22 -0.75 -15.39
N PHE A 58 10.19 -0.46 -14.60
CA PHE A 58 10.00 0.85 -14.00
C PHE A 58 11.13 1.18 -13.00
N GLN A 59 11.45 0.25 -12.10
CA GLN A 59 12.59 0.39 -11.18
C GLN A 59 13.88 0.73 -11.93
N ARG A 60 14.22 -0.06 -12.95
CA ARG A 60 15.44 0.15 -13.76
C ARG A 60 15.46 1.49 -14.49
N SER A 61 14.30 1.98 -14.92
CA SER A 61 14.24 3.29 -15.60
C SER A 61 14.54 4.46 -14.68
N LEU A 62 14.47 4.27 -13.35
CA LEU A 62 14.86 5.27 -12.36
C LEU A 62 16.34 5.14 -11.95
N GLY A 63 16.95 3.98 -12.18
CA GLY A 63 18.29 3.63 -11.73
C GLY A 63 18.25 2.52 -10.69
N ASP A 64 19.22 1.60 -10.75
CA ASP A 64 19.25 0.42 -9.85
C ASP A 64 19.50 0.80 -8.38
N ASP A 65 20.13 1.95 -8.13
CA ASP A 65 20.41 2.46 -6.78
C ASP A 65 19.26 3.28 -6.17
N VAL A 66 18.15 3.47 -6.90
CA VAL A 66 16.97 4.18 -6.37
C VAL A 66 16.22 3.28 -5.40
N THR A 67 16.35 3.55 -4.11
CA THR A 67 15.71 2.75 -3.05
C THR A 67 14.29 3.20 -2.70
N GLY A 68 13.89 4.40 -3.12
CA GLY A 68 12.55 4.93 -2.88
C GLY A 68 12.27 6.23 -3.63
N LEU A 69 10.99 6.54 -3.78
CA LEU A 69 10.51 7.84 -4.28
C LEU A 69 9.74 8.55 -3.17
N ILE A 70 10.00 9.83 -2.97
CA ILE A 70 9.20 10.66 -2.05
C ILE A 70 7.94 11.14 -2.78
N VAL A 71 6.78 10.96 -2.14
CA VAL A 71 5.46 11.27 -2.68
C VAL A 71 4.66 12.02 -1.63
N ASP A 72 4.09 13.15 -2.03
CA ASP A 72 3.07 13.85 -1.23
C ASP A 72 1.69 13.29 -1.58
N ALA A 73 1.06 12.63 -0.62
CA ALA A 73 -0.24 12.00 -0.75
C ALA A 73 -1.22 12.57 0.31
N LYS A 74 -2.52 12.36 0.11
CA LYS A 74 -3.56 12.71 1.08
C LYS A 74 -3.35 12.05 2.45
N ASN A 75 -2.73 10.87 2.46
CA ASN A 75 -2.34 10.16 3.68
C ASN A 75 -1.23 10.88 4.47
N GLY A 76 -0.37 11.65 3.80
CA GLY A 76 0.91 12.16 4.32
C GLY A 76 2.03 12.09 3.26
N ARG A 77 3.26 12.39 3.68
CA ARG A 77 4.47 12.30 2.83
C ARG A 77 5.11 10.92 2.97
N PHE A 78 5.33 10.22 1.86
CA PHE A 78 5.84 8.83 1.89
C PHE A 78 7.02 8.64 0.95
N ALA A 79 8.10 8.05 1.46
CA ALA A 79 9.00 7.21 0.70
C ALA A 79 8.28 5.90 0.32
N VAL A 80 8.25 5.58 -0.97
CA VAL A 80 7.65 4.37 -1.51
C VAL A 80 8.63 3.59 -2.38
N ASP A 81 8.52 2.27 -2.35
CA ASP A 81 9.25 1.39 -3.27
C ASP A 81 8.73 1.60 -4.71
N PRO A 82 9.57 1.95 -5.69
CA PRO A 82 9.14 2.08 -7.07
C PRO A 82 8.65 0.74 -7.67
N ALA A 83 9.14 -0.39 -7.16
CA ALA A 83 8.77 -1.74 -7.57
C ALA A 83 7.40 -2.19 -7.03
N ASP A 84 6.89 -1.57 -5.95
CA ASP A 84 5.55 -1.87 -5.42
C ASP A 84 4.47 -1.26 -6.34
N LEU A 85 3.71 -2.16 -6.96
CA LEU A 85 2.62 -1.85 -7.89
C LEU A 85 1.25 -1.81 -7.20
N GLU A 86 1.19 -2.03 -5.89
CA GLU A 86 -0.04 -1.94 -5.10
C GLU A 86 -0.09 -0.65 -4.29
N VAL A 87 0.36 -0.65 -3.03
CA VAL A 87 0.22 0.51 -2.14
C VAL A 87 1.09 1.65 -2.64
N GLY A 88 2.36 1.38 -2.94
CA GLY A 88 3.31 2.36 -3.46
C GLY A 88 2.87 2.97 -4.79
N ALA A 89 2.30 2.20 -5.72
CA ALA A 89 1.77 2.74 -6.96
C ALA A 89 0.49 3.56 -6.76
N LYS A 90 -0.43 3.14 -5.88
CA LYS A 90 -1.65 3.90 -5.58
C LYS A 90 -1.33 5.26 -4.96
N LEU A 91 -0.38 5.31 -4.03
CA LEU A 91 0.12 6.58 -3.48
C LEU A 91 0.73 7.47 -4.57
N ARG A 92 1.58 6.92 -5.46
CA ARG A 92 2.22 7.67 -6.56
C ARG A 92 1.26 8.20 -7.62
N LEU A 93 0.32 7.35 -8.05
CA LEU A 93 -0.51 7.60 -9.22
C LEU A 93 -1.86 8.22 -8.88
N HIS A 94 -2.38 7.95 -7.69
CA HIS A 94 -3.69 8.42 -7.24
C HIS A 94 -3.61 9.35 -6.03
N GLY A 95 -2.41 9.55 -5.46
CA GLY A 95 -2.21 10.43 -4.32
C GLY A 95 -2.87 9.95 -3.03
N ALA A 96 -3.33 8.69 -2.95
CA ALA A 96 -4.03 8.16 -1.76
C ALA A 96 -4.05 6.63 -1.73
N TYR A 97 -4.16 6.07 -0.52
CA TYR A 97 -4.45 4.66 -0.28
C TYR A 97 -5.21 4.46 1.02
N GLY A 98 -6.30 3.67 1.01
CA GLY A 98 -6.97 3.22 2.24
C GLY A 98 -7.55 4.32 3.12
N LEU A 99 -7.89 5.49 2.56
CA LEU A 99 -8.49 6.60 3.32
C LEU A 99 -9.87 6.23 3.89
N ASP A 100 -10.62 5.39 3.18
CA ASP A 100 -11.90 4.88 3.67
C ASP A 100 -11.76 4.02 4.93
N GLU A 101 -10.65 3.29 5.06
CA GLU A 101 -10.32 2.53 6.28
C GLU A 101 -9.87 3.48 7.40
N VAL A 102 -9.10 4.51 7.07
CA VAL A 102 -8.72 5.57 8.03
C VAL A 102 -9.96 6.24 8.59
N GLU A 103 -10.94 6.59 7.75
CA GLU A 103 -12.21 7.21 8.17
C GLU A 103 -13.01 6.29 9.10
N ARG A 104 -13.10 4.98 8.79
CA ARG A 104 -13.75 4.00 9.66
C ARG A 104 -13.08 3.90 11.03
N ILE A 105 -11.75 3.88 11.07
CA ILE A 105 -10.98 3.83 12.32
C ILE A 105 -11.13 5.14 13.09
N ALA A 106 -11.09 6.29 12.42
CA ALA A 106 -11.24 7.62 13.01
C ALA A 106 -12.56 7.78 13.78
N ALA A 107 -13.63 7.11 13.33
CA ALA A 107 -14.91 7.11 14.04
C ALA A 107 -14.90 6.34 15.37
N LEU A 108 -13.86 5.54 15.65
CA LEU A 108 -13.73 4.66 16.83
C LEU A 108 -12.65 5.11 17.81
N ILE A 109 -11.83 6.10 17.45
CA ILE A 109 -10.68 6.55 18.24
C ILE A 109 -10.73 8.05 18.49
N ASN A 110 -9.97 8.51 19.46
CA ASN A 110 -9.81 9.91 19.83
C ASN A 110 -8.37 10.19 20.30
N GLU A 111 -8.10 11.42 20.70
CA GLU A 111 -6.80 11.91 21.13
C GLU A 111 -6.20 11.18 22.34
N THR A 112 -7.01 10.45 23.11
CA THR A 112 -6.55 9.64 24.27
C THR A 112 -6.32 8.17 23.91
N SER A 113 -6.72 7.74 22.71
CA SER A 113 -6.66 6.34 22.30
C SER A 113 -5.22 5.88 22.06
N SER A 114 -4.96 4.59 22.31
CA SER A 114 -3.74 3.90 21.90
C SER A 114 -4.10 2.83 20.87
N VAL A 115 -3.47 2.86 19.69
CA VAL A 115 -3.85 2.02 18.55
C VAL A 115 -2.71 1.06 18.21
N LEU A 116 -3.02 -0.23 18.04
CA LEU A 116 -2.09 -1.23 17.52
C LEU A 116 -2.43 -1.55 16.05
N VAL A 117 -1.46 -1.39 15.16
CA VAL A 117 -1.59 -1.74 13.73
C VAL A 117 -0.65 -2.89 13.42
N VAL A 118 -1.21 -4.08 13.14
CA VAL A 118 -0.45 -5.27 12.75
C VAL A 118 -0.44 -5.42 11.24
N GLY A 119 0.75 -5.52 10.65
CA GLY A 119 0.93 -5.42 9.21
C GLY A 119 0.86 -3.96 8.75
N SER A 120 1.59 -3.08 9.44
CA SER A 120 1.58 -1.63 9.17
C SER A 120 2.13 -1.24 7.79
N HIS A 121 2.78 -2.17 7.09
CA HIS A 121 3.36 -1.97 5.77
C HIS A 121 4.30 -0.75 5.79
N ILE A 122 4.18 0.18 4.84
CA ILE A 122 4.97 1.43 4.82
C ILE A 122 4.34 2.57 5.63
N GLY A 123 3.27 2.30 6.37
CA GLY A 123 2.60 3.26 7.25
C GLY A 123 1.48 4.08 6.62
N SER A 124 0.93 3.68 5.46
CA SER A 124 -0.11 4.44 4.76
C SER A 124 -1.37 4.70 5.61
N LEU A 125 -1.72 3.78 6.51
CA LEU A 125 -2.78 3.94 7.51
C LEU A 125 -2.23 4.48 8.84
N VAL A 126 -1.00 4.09 9.22
CA VAL A 126 -0.37 4.48 10.49
C VAL A 126 -0.22 5.99 10.61
N ILE A 127 0.32 6.66 9.58
CA ILE A 127 0.57 8.10 9.60
C ILE A 127 -0.72 8.92 9.83
N PRO A 128 -1.82 8.71 9.09
CA PRO A 128 -3.04 9.45 9.35
C PRO A 128 -3.71 9.06 10.68
N ILE A 129 -3.65 7.80 11.12
CA ILE A 129 -4.16 7.39 12.44
C ILE A 129 -3.40 8.10 13.57
N ALA A 130 -2.07 8.22 13.45
CA ALA A 130 -1.21 8.87 14.43
C ALA A 130 -1.55 10.35 14.64
N LYS A 131 -2.21 11.01 13.68
CA LYS A 131 -2.69 12.41 13.82
C LYS A 131 -3.92 12.53 14.72
N ILE A 132 -4.60 11.43 15.02
CA ILE A 132 -5.89 11.41 15.72
C ILE A 132 -5.74 10.94 17.16
N CYS A 133 -4.78 10.05 17.44
CA CYS A 133 -4.66 9.37 18.74
C CYS A 133 -3.39 9.70 19.52
N SER A 134 -3.36 9.33 20.80
CA SER A 134 -2.20 9.57 21.68
C SER A 134 -0.96 8.77 21.29
N LYS A 135 -1.14 7.52 20.84
CA LYS A 135 -0.05 6.58 20.56
C LYS A 135 -0.45 5.57 19.49
N VAL A 136 0.49 5.24 18.60
CA VAL A 136 0.36 4.11 17.66
C VAL A 136 1.52 3.14 17.85
N VAL A 137 1.22 1.86 18.00
CA VAL A 137 2.21 0.77 17.90
C VAL A 137 2.06 0.14 16.52
N ALA A 138 3.11 0.17 15.71
CA ALA A 138 3.10 -0.29 14.32
C ALA A 138 3.99 -1.52 14.16
N VAL A 139 3.41 -2.67 13.79
CA VAL A 139 4.13 -3.94 13.63
C VAL A 139 4.24 -4.28 12.15
N GLU A 140 5.47 -4.44 11.65
CA GLU A 140 5.73 -4.87 10.27
C GLU A 140 6.80 -5.95 10.23
N ALA A 141 6.50 -7.05 9.53
CA ALA A 141 7.39 -8.20 9.43
C ALA A 141 8.36 -8.12 8.25
N ASN A 142 8.00 -7.43 7.17
CA ASN A 142 8.86 -7.31 6.00
C ASN A 142 9.96 -6.26 6.27
N PRO A 143 11.25 -6.63 6.24
CA PRO A 143 12.35 -5.71 6.54
C PRO A 143 12.47 -4.54 5.54
N HIS A 144 11.99 -4.72 4.30
CA HIS A 144 11.96 -3.64 3.33
C HIS A 144 10.86 -2.62 3.66
N ASN A 145 9.63 -3.10 3.91
CA ASN A 145 8.52 -2.24 4.28
C ASN A 145 8.79 -1.54 5.62
N TYR A 146 9.40 -2.24 6.58
CA TYR A 146 9.77 -1.68 7.88
C TYR A 146 10.73 -0.49 7.74
N ARG A 147 11.76 -0.58 6.89
CA ARG A 147 12.67 0.55 6.63
C ARG A 147 11.94 1.76 6.02
N LEU A 148 11.00 1.51 5.12
CA LEU A 148 10.15 2.57 4.57
C LEU A 148 9.21 3.15 5.64
N LEU A 149 8.62 2.32 6.50
CA LEU A 149 7.82 2.75 7.64
C LEU A 149 8.61 3.69 8.56
N GLU A 150 9.83 3.33 8.96
CA GLU A 150 10.70 4.19 9.77
C GLU A 150 11.00 5.52 9.08
N THR A 151 11.25 5.47 7.77
CA THR A 151 11.49 6.67 6.96
C THR A 151 10.23 7.54 6.93
N ASN A 152 9.05 6.95 6.76
CA ASN A 152 7.78 7.65 6.64
C ASN A 152 7.32 8.24 7.97
N ILE A 153 7.59 7.58 9.09
CA ILE A 153 7.40 8.13 10.43
C ILE A 153 8.21 9.44 10.57
N LYS A 154 9.48 9.42 10.16
CA LYS A 154 10.36 10.61 10.19
C LYS A 154 9.90 11.70 9.22
N LEU A 155 9.49 11.36 8.01
CA LEU A 155 9.01 12.33 7.00
C LEU A 155 7.73 13.07 7.40
N ASN A 156 6.97 12.54 8.36
CA ASN A 156 5.73 13.14 8.86
C ASN A 156 5.83 13.62 10.31
N ASP A 157 7.03 13.64 10.90
CA ASP A 157 7.25 14.02 12.30
C ASP A 157 6.32 13.28 13.29
N ALA A 158 6.01 12.01 12.98
CA ALA A 158 5.04 11.19 13.71
C ALA A 158 5.67 10.61 15.00
N THR A 159 5.97 11.48 15.95
CA THR A 159 6.71 11.17 17.19
C THR A 159 5.99 10.23 18.15
N ASN A 160 4.67 10.06 18.00
CA ASN A 160 3.84 9.16 18.80
C ASN A 160 3.70 7.75 18.21
N VAL A 161 4.46 7.41 17.17
CA VAL A 161 4.47 6.08 16.54
C VAL A 161 5.67 5.27 17.03
N GLU A 162 5.40 4.08 17.57
CA GLU A 162 6.39 3.08 17.99
C GLU A 162 6.43 1.92 16.97
N PRO A 163 7.42 1.87 16.07
CA PRO A 163 7.54 0.80 15.08
C PRO A 163 8.27 -0.44 15.67
N HIS A 164 7.79 -1.64 15.35
CA HIS A 164 8.43 -2.91 15.68
C HIS A 164 8.61 -3.79 14.45
N HIS A 165 9.87 -4.21 14.21
CA HIS A 165 10.23 -5.13 13.13
C HIS A 165 10.08 -6.58 13.59
N VAL A 166 8.83 -7.05 13.69
CA VAL A 166 8.50 -8.41 14.13
C VAL A 166 7.33 -8.99 13.35
N ALA A 167 7.27 -10.32 13.27
CA ALA A 167 6.08 -11.02 12.81
C ALA A 167 5.19 -11.36 14.01
N ALA A 168 3.95 -10.86 14.03
CA ALA A 168 2.99 -11.18 15.08
C ALA A 168 2.69 -12.69 15.09
N SER A 169 3.00 -13.34 16.22
CA SER A 169 2.95 -14.79 16.38
C SER A 169 2.66 -15.15 17.83
N GLY A 170 2.00 -16.28 18.07
CA GLY A 170 1.81 -16.84 19.42
C GLY A 170 3.05 -17.52 20.00
N LYS A 171 4.17 -17.53 19.26
CA LYS A 171 5.47 -18.08 19.67
C LYS A 171 6.62 -17.23 19.16
N GLU A 172 7.68 -17.18 19.96
CA GLU A 172 8.96 -16.59 19.59
C GLU A 172 9.78 -17.60 18.77
N GLU A 173 10.04 -17.27 17.51
CA GLU A 173 10.88 -18.09 16.63
C GLU A 173 11.38 -17.28 15.44
N MET A 174 12.46 -17.76 14.82
CA MET A 174 12.88 -17.28 13.52
C MET A 174 12.01 -17.92 12.42
N ILE A 175 11.40 -17.09 11.58
CA ILE A 175 10.56 -17.55 10.47
C ILE A 175 11.24 -17.32 9.13
N ARG A 176 10.99 -18.23 8.18
CA ARG A 176 11.27 -17.95 6.76
C ARG A 176 10.14 -17.08 6.21
N PHE A 177 10.52 -15.96 5.60
CA PHE A 177 9.59 -14.97 5.07
C PHE A 177 9.74 -14.86 3.55
N GLN A 178 8.64 -15.02 2.83
CA GLN A 178 8.58 -14.83 1.38
C GLN A 178 8.24 -13.37 1.09
N MET A 179 9.21 -12.63 0.57
CA MET A 179 9.04 -11.25 0.14
C MET A 179 8.40 -11.21 -1.25
N ASN A 180 7.37 -10.39 -1.41
CA ASN A 180 6.80 -10.04 -2.70
C ASN A 180 7.19 -8.59 -3.00
N THR A 181 7.75 -8.31 -4.18
CA THR A 181 8.17 -6.94 -4.54
C THR A 181 7.07 -6.20 -5.31
N VAL A 182 6.23 -6.91 -6.06
CA VAL A 182 5.16 -6.33 -6.88
C VAL A 182 3.97 -5.91 -6.01
N ASN A 183 3.62 -6.74 -5.03
CA ASN A 183 2.64 -6.42 -3.99
C ASN A 183 3.34 -6.67 -2.66
N SER A 184 4.03 -5.66 -2.13
CA SER A 184 4.86 -5.83 -0.94
C SER A 184 4.09 -6.10 0.35
N GLY A 185 2.82 -5.71 0.40
CA GLY A 185 1.87 -6.12 1.45
C GLY A 185 1.45 -7.59 1.35
N GLY A 186 1.63 -8.23 0.19
CA GLY A 186 1.37 -9.66 -0.02
C GLY A 186 2.51 -10.59 0.41
N SER A 187 3.53 -10.05 1.10
CA SER A 187 4.61 -10.84 1.68
C SER A 187 4.09 -11.69 2.84
N LYS A 188 4.63 -12.90 3.02
CA LYS A 188 4.05 -13.87 3.94
C LYS A 188 5.06 -14.86 4.50
N ARG A 189 4.74 -15.45 5.64
CA ARG A 189 5.46 -16.62 6.15
C ARG A 189 5.46 -17.73 5.11
N VAL A 190 6.59 -18.41 4.93
CA VAL A 190 6.68 -19.61 4.10
C VAL A 190 5.84 -20.73 4.71
N PRO A 191 4.95 -21.40 3.95
CA PRO A 191 4.19 -22.53 4.44
C PRO A 191 5.08 -23.66 4.95
N VAL A 192 4.73 -24.26 6.10
CA VAL A 192 5.43 -25.44 6.64
C VAL A 192 5.23 -26.64 5.72
N HIS A 193 4.01 -26.81 5.21
CA HIS A 193 3.67 -27.83 4.23
C HIS A 193 3.48 -27.15 2.88
N ASN A 194 4.48 -27.28 2.00
CA ASN A 194 4.39 -26.77 0.63
C ASN A 194 4.44 -27.94 -0.36
N ARG A 195 3.29 -28.33 -0.91
CA ARG A 195 3.19 -29.39 -1.93
C ARG A 195 3.57 -28.91 -3.35
N TYR A 196 4.07 -27.69 -3.47
CA TYR A 196 4.34 -27.01 -4.75
C TYR A 196 5.79 -26.51 -4.89
N ILE A 197 6.69 -26.90 -3.97
CA ILE A 197 8.16 -26.78 -4.11
C ILE A 197 8.72 -28.19 -4.28
#